data_AF-A0A117SN34-F1
#
_entry.id   AF-A0A117SN34-F1
#
_cell.length_a   1.000
_cell.length_b   1.000
_cell.length_c   1.000
_cell.angle_alpha   90.00
_cell.angle_beta   90.00
_cell.angle_gamma   90.00
#
_symmetry.space_group_name_H-M   'P 1'
#
loop_
_entity.id
_entity.type
_entity.pdbx_description
1 polymer ?
#
loop_
_entity_poly.entity_id
_entity_poly.type
_entity_poly.pdbx_seq_one_letter_code
_entity_poly.pdbx_strand_id
1 'polypeptide(L)'
;MVEDMQRLFTKLYDLAMTIQGGVFIIHIAMPNEPGTLGKVLTTIEAATGLNLLLAYAYGWPGEAIGYALLVYPAEGGDEMGKKLVEASRSAGAIILGAYKIENKML
;
A
#
# COMPACT_ATOMS: atom_id res chain seq x y z
N MET A 1 1.53 -16.46 11.77
CA MET A 1 0.28 -16.02 11.09
C MET A 1 -0.56 -15.08 11.94
N VAL A 2 -1.08 -15.49 13.12
CA VAL A 2 -1.87 -14.58 13.98
C VAL A 2 -1.00 -13.47 14.59
N GLU A 3 0.18 -13.81 15.10
CA GLU A 3 1.12 -12.82 15.66
C GLU A 3 1.62 -11.82 14.60
N ASP A 4 1.87 -12.29 13.37
CA ASP A 4 2.31 -11.43 12.26
C ASP A 4 1.21 -10.44 11.84
N MET A 5 -0.04 -10.89 11.80
CA MET A 5 -1.19 -10.01 11.56
C MET A 5 -1.35 -8.99 12.69
N GLN A 6 -1.24 -9.40 13.96
CA GLN A 6 -1.33 -8.47 15.08
C GLN A 6 -0.24 -7.38 14.98
N ARG A 7 1.02 -7.77 14.71
CA ARG A 7 2.11 -6.81 14.53
C ARG A 7 1.88 -5.87 13.35
N LEU A 8 1.37 -6.38 12.23
CA LEU A 8 0.99 -5.57 11.07
C LEU A 8 -0.08 -4.54 11.44
N PHE A 9 -1.14 -4.96 12.11
CA PHE A 9 -2.24 -4.07 12.51
C PHE A 9 -1.79 -3.03 13.55
N THR A 10 -0.97 -3.41 14.54
CA THR A 10 -0.38 -2.46 15.49
C THR A 10 0.44 -1.40 14.75
N LYS A 11 1.33 -1.82 13.84
CA LYS A 11 2.16 -0.88 13.08
C LYS A 11 1.33 0.02 12.16
N LEU A 12 0.29 -0.53 11.53
CA LEU A 12 -0.63 0.26 10.71
C LEU A 12 -1.39 1.29 11.55
N TYR A 13 -1.88 0.89 12.73
CA TYR A 13 -2.56 1.79 13.66
C TYR A 13 -1.64 2.92 14.12
N ASP A 14 -0.41 2.59 14.52
CA ASP A 14 0.57 3.59 14.94
C ASP A 14 0.88 4.57 13.80
N LEU A 15 1.09 4.08 12.56
CA LEU A 15 1.28 4.95 11.39
C LEU A 15 0.07 5.84 11.13
N ALA A 16 -1.14 5.29 11.18
CA ALA A 16 -2.36 6.06 10.98
C ALA A 16 -2.52 7.16 12.04
N MET A 17 -2.11 6.92 13.29
CA MET A 17 -2.23 7.89 14.39
C MET A 17 -1.10 8.93 14.45
N THR A 18 0.05 8.64 13.85
CA THR A 18 1.24 9.50 13.95
C THR A 18 1.47 10.35 12.70
N ILE A 19 1.05 9.89 11.52
CA ILE A 19 1.23 10.63 10.28
C ILE A 19 0.18 11.72 10.17
N GLN A 20 0.63 12.94 9.86
CA GLN A 20 -0.24 14.09 9.65
C GLN A 20 -1.15 13.85 8.43
N GLY A 21 -2.46 14.01 8.60
CA GLY A 21 -3.45 13.67 7.57
C GLY A 21 -3.81 12.19 7.48
N GLY A 22 -3.07 11.31 8.16
CA GLY A 22 -3.29 9.87 8.20
C GLY A 22 -2.57 9.10 7.09
N VAL A 23 -3.14 7.96 6.66
CA VAL A 23 -2.50 7.06 5.69
C VAL A 23 -3.45 6.59 4.59
N PHE A 24 -2.91 6.37 3.41
CA PHE A 24 -3.53 5.57 2.35
C PHE A 24 -3.08 4.11 2.47
N ILE A 25 -4.02 3.19 2.26
CA ILE A 25 -3.78 1.75 2.20
C ILE A 25 -4.25 1.26 0.84
N ILE A 26 -3.33 0.72 0.05
CA ILE A 26 -3.62 0.13 -1.25
C ILE A 26 -3.39 -1.38 -1.16
N HIS A 27 -4.46 -2.15 -1.33
CA HIS A 27 -4.42 -3.60 -1.37
C HIS A 27 -4.42 -4.06 -2.82
N ILE A 28 -3.36 -4.77 -3.21
CA ILE A 28 -3.15 -5.20 -4.59
C ILE A 28 -3.01 -6.72 -4.72
N ALA A 29 -3.38 -7.22 -5.90
CA ALA A 29 -2.97 -8.50 -6.44
C ALA A 29 -2.06 -8.28 -7.66
N MET A 30 -1.07 -9.15 -7.85
CA MET A 30 -0.07 -9.03 -8.92
C MET A 30 0.52 -10.41 -9.26
N PRO A 31 1.10 -10.60 -10.46
CA PRO A 31 1.86 -11.82 -10.77
C PRO A 31 2.93 -12.12 -9.72
N ASN A 32 2.97 -13.37 -9.26
CA ASN A 32 3.94 -13.84 -8.27
C ASN A 32 5.29 -14.18 -8.92
N GLU A 33 5.90 -13.16 -9.51
CA GLU A 33 7.16 -13.25 -10.24
C GLU A 33 8.20 -12.32 -9.61
N PRO A 34 9.50 -12.68 -9.67
CA PRO A 34 10.56 -11.81 -9.18
C PRO A 34 10.50 -10.41 -9.80
N GLY A 35 10.51 -9.39 -8.95
CA GLY A 35 10.54 -7.98 -9.38
C GLY A 35 9.18 -7.33 -9.61
N THR A 36 8.07 -8.08 -9.66
CA THR A 36 6.74 -7.50 -9.90
C THR A 36 6.35 -6.46 -8.84
N LEU A 37 6.50 -6.78 -7.55
CA LEU A 37 6.24 -5.82 -6.48
C LEU A 37 7.19 -4.61 -6.58
N GLY A 38 8.47 -4.84 -6.87
CA GLY A 38 9.45 -3.77 -7.05
C GLY A 38 9.02 -2.78 -8.13
N LYS A 39 8.57 -3.28 -9.28
CA LYS A 39 8.04 -2.47 -10.38
C LYS A 39 6.84 -1.62 -9.95
N VAL A 40 5.92 -2.18 -9.16
CA VAL A 40 4.77 -1.44 -8.63
C VAL A 40 5.24 -0.30 -7.73
N LEU A 41 6.12 -0.59 -6.78
CA LEU A 41 6.66 0.41 -5.84
C LEU A 41 7.40 1.54 -6.56
N THR A 42 8.27 1.23 -7.51
CA THR A 42 9.02 2.25 -8.28
C THR A 42 8.12 3.09 -9.18
N THR A 43 7.06 2.49 -9.74
CA THR A 43 6.08 3.22 -10.57
C THR A 43 5.27 4.20 -9.72
N ILE A 44 4.86 3.78 -8.53
CA ILE A 44 4.17 4.65 -7.57
C ILE A 44 5.08 5.80 -7.14
N GLU A 45 6.32 5.51 -6.74
CA GLU A 45 7.29 6.53 -6.34
C GLU A 45 7.52 7.56 -7.45
N ALA A 46 7.73 7.12 -8.69
CA ALA A 46 7.91 8.00 -9.84
C ALA A 46 6.68 8.88 -10.13
N ALA A 47 5.47 8.38 -9.90
CA ALA A 47 4.22 9.11 -10.19
C ALA A 47 3.79 10.08 -9.08
N THR A 48 4.17 9.78 -7.83
CA THR A 48 3.64 10.48 -6.64
C THR A 48 4.70 11.21 -5.84
N GLY A 49 5.96 10.82 -5.93
CA GLY A 49 7.04 11.28 -5.08
C GLY A 49 6.92 10.82 -3.62
N LEU A 50 5.96 9.95 -3.29
CA LEU A 50 5.72 9.50 -1.92
C LEU A 50 6.63 8.34 -1.55
N ASN A 51 7.14 8.40 -0.32
CA ASN A 51 7.85 7.29 0.31
C ASN A 51 6.85 6.26 0.87
N LEU A 52 7.11 4.99 0.60
CA LEU A 52 6.37 3.88 1.19
C LEU A 52 6.65 3.82 2.70
N LEU A 53 5.60 3.81 3.53
CA LEU A 53 5.72 3.67 4.99
C LEU A 53 5.80 2.21 5.42
N LEU A 54 5.02 1.36 4.75
CA LEU A 54 4.93 -0.06 5.05
C LEU A 54 4.47 -0.83 3.82
N ALA A 55 5.13 -1.96 3.53
CA ALA A 55 4.61 -2.99 2.66
C ALA A 55 4.50 -4.31 3.43
N TYR A 56 3.39 -5.00 3.21
CA TYR A 56 3.20 -6.37 3.66
C TYR A 56 2.80 -7.22 2.46
N ALA A 57 3.77 -7.93 1.90
CA ALA A 57 3.56 -8.87 0.79
C ALA A 57 3.26 -10.26 1.35
N TYR A 58 2.28 -10.93 0.77
CA TYR A 58 1.89 -12.28 1.16
C TYR A 58 1.35 -13.05 -0.04
N GLY A 59 1.41 -14.38 0.05
CA GLY A 59 0.98 -15.29 -0.99
C GLY A 59 1.35 -16.71 -0.61
N TRP A 60 0.94 -17.67 -1.42
CA TRP A 60 1.21 -19.08 -1.18
C TRP A 60 2.25 -19.63 -2.17
N PRO A 61 3.16 -20.53 -1.71
CA PRO A 61 4.13 -21.15 -2.60
C PRO A 61 3.45 -21.86 -3.77
N GLY A 62 3.90 -21.58 -4.99
CA GLY A 62 3.36 -22.19 -6.22
C GLY A 62 2.13 -21.51 -6.81
N GLU A 63 1.58 -20.47 -6.17
CA GLU A 63 0.52 -19.67 -6.78
C GLU A 63 1.08 -18.64 -7.76
N ALA A 64 0.37 -18.46 -8.88
CA ALA A 64 0.71 -17.48 -9.92
C ALA A 64 0.43 -16.03 -9.51
N ILE A 65 -0.32 -15.81 -8.42
CA ILE A 65 -0.73 -14.49 -7.94
C ILE A 65 -0.22 -14.30 -6.50
N GLY A 66 0.40 -13.14 -6.27
CA GLY A 66 0.77 -12.66 -4.95
C GLY A 66 -0.03 -11.41 -4.59
N TYR A 67 -0.02 -11.06 -3.31
CA TYR A 67 -0.77 -9.95 -2.76
C TYR A 67 0.14 -9.03 -1.97
N ALA A 68 -0.24 -7.75 -1.89
CA ALA A 68 0.45 -6.82 -1.00
C ALA A 68 -0.49 -5.75 -0.45
N LEU A 69 -0.28 -5.39 0.81
CA LEU A 69 -0.80 -4.17 1.42
C LEU A 69 0.30 -3.11 1.40
N LEU A 70 0.04 -1.99 0.75
CA LEU A 70 0.97 -0.87 0.63
C LEU A 70 0.40 0.32 1.41
N VAL A 71 1.22 0.93 2.27
CA VAL A 71 0.83 2.05 3.12
C VAL A 71 1.66 3.27 2.78
N TYR A 72 0.98 4.37 2.47
CA TYR A 72 1.57 5.65 2.09
C TYR A 72 0.99 6.78 2.97
N PRO A 73 1.71 7.91 3.14
CA PRO A 73 1.16 9.06 3.85
C PRO A 73 -0.04 9.63 3.08
N ALA A 74 -1.07 10.11 3.80
CA ALA A 74 -2.27 10.71 3.19
C ALA A 74 -2.10 12.21 2.87
N GLU A 75 -0.89 12.60 2.47
CA GLU A 75 -0.58 13.96 2.05
C GLU A 75 -1.22 14.26 0.68
N GLY A 76 -1.62 15.52 0.44
CA GLY A 76 -2.20 15.93 -0.85
C GLY A 76 -3.65 15.52 -1.09
N GLY A 77 -4.33 14.95 -0.08
CA GLY A 77 -5.77 14.67 -0.12
C GLY A 77 -6.16 13.59 -1.13
N ASP A 78 -7.46 13.52 -1.46
CA ASP A 78 -8.03 12.38 -2.19
C ASP A 78 -7.48 12.23 -3.62
N GLU A 79 -7.00 13.31 -4.24
CA GLU A 79 -6.32 13.27 -5.54
C GLU A 79 -5.01 12.47 -5.48
N MET A 80 -4.29 12.52 -4.36
CA MET A 80 -3.10 11.69 -4.19
C MET A 80 -3.47 10.20 -4.08
N GLY A 81 -4.57 9.88 -3.40
CA GLY A 81 -5.11 8.53 -3.34
C GLY A 81 -5.46 7.97 -4.73
N LYS A 82 -6.05 8.79 -5.60
CA LYS A 82 -6.33 8.42 -7.00
C LYS A 82 -5.03 8.15 -7.77
N LYS A 83 -4.03 9.00 -7.63
CA LYS A 83 -2.71 8.80 -8.27
C LYS A 83 -2.03 7.51 -7.84
N LEU A 84 -2.09 7.16 -6.54
CA LEU A 84 -1.57 5.88 -6.02
C LEU A 84 -2.26 4.68 -6.70
N VAL A 85 -3.58 4.73 -6.84
CA VAL A 85 -4.38 3.69 -7.51
C VAL A 85 -4.02 3.58 -8.99
N GLU A 86 -3.93 4.72 -9.69
CA GLU A 86 -3.62 4.76 -11.12
C GLU A 86 -2.20 4.27 -11.41
N ALA A 87 -1.21 4.69 -10.61
CA ALA A 87 0.18 4.23 -10.73
C ALA A 87 0.32 2.72 -10.45
N SER A 88 -0.42 2.21 -9.46
CA SER A 88 -0.47 0.77 -9.19
C SER A 88 -1.02 -0.01 -10.39
N ARG A 89 -2.12 0.48 -10.99
CA ARG A 89 -2.74 -0.15 -12.17
C ARG A 89 -1.83 -0.09 -13.40
N SER A 90 -1.16 1.04 -13.64
CA SER A 90 -0.25 1.18 -14.80
C SER A 90 0.98 0.28 -14.70
N ALA A 91 1.39 -0.08 -13.47
CA ALA A 91 2.43 -1.08 -13.25
C ALA A 91 1.99 -2.53 -13.52
N GLY A 92 0.68 -2.76 -13.66
CA GLY A 92 0.07 -4.09 -13.89
C GLY A 92 -0.59 -4.71 -12.65
N ALA A 93 -0.75 -3.95 -11.56
CA ALA A 93 -1.42 -4.45 -10.36
C ALA A 93 -2.96 -4.38 -10.48
N ILE A 94 -3.65 -5.38 -9.93
CA ILE A 94 -5.09 -5.38 -9.74
C ILE A 94 -5.39 -4.81 -8.36
N ILE A 95 -6.26 -3.82 -8.27
CA ILE A 95 -6.65 -3.19 -7.00
C ILE A 95 -7.77 -4.01 -6.36
N LEU A 96 -7.51 -4.57 -5.19
CA LEU A 96 -8.50 -5.29 -4.38
C LEU A 96 -9.21 -4.36 -3.40
N GLY A 97 -8.51 -3.31 -2.94
CA GLY A 97 -9.07 -2.29 -2.06
C GLY A 97 -8.17 -1.06 -2.01
N ALA A 98 -8.78 0.10 -1.79
CA ALA A 98 -8.08 1.35 -1.57
C ALA A 98 -8.81 2.12 -0.46
N TYR A 99 -8.09 2.43 0.61
CA TYR A 99 -8.65 3.00 1.81
C TYR A 99 -7.84 4.21 2.25
N LYS A 100 -8.52 5.18 2.87
CA LYS A 100 -7.89 6.30 3.56
C LYS A 100 -8.30 6.21 5.02
N ILE A 101 -7.31 6.15 5.91
CA ILE A 101 -7.54 6.32 7.34
C ILE A 101 -7.10 7.72 7.68
N GLU A 102 -8.05 8.59 7.99
CA GLU A 102 -7.76 9.98 8.33
C GLU A 102 -7.35 10.11 9.78
N ASN A 103 -6.30 10.87 10.02
CA ASN A 103 -5.95 11.33 11.35
C ASN A 103 -6.41 12.76 11.53
N LYS A 104 -7.59 12.93 12.13
CA LYS A 104 -8.12 14.25 12.52
C LYS A 104 -7.62 14.57 13.92
N MET A 105 -6.31 14.74 14.09
CA MET A 105 -5.85 15.49 15.26
C MET A 105 -6.31 16.94 15.07
N LEU A 106 -7.17 17.38 15.99
CA LEU A 106 -7.71 18.72 16.15
C LEU A 106 -6.60 19.77 16.27
#